data_AF-A0A925QAC7-F1
#
_entry.id   AF-A0A925QAC7-F1
#
_cell.length_a   1.000
_cell.length_b   1.000
_cell.length_c   1.000
_cell.angle_alpha   90.00
_cell.angle_beta   90.00
_cell.angle_gamma   90.00
#
_symmetry.space_group_name_H-M   'P 1'
#
loop_
_entity.id
_entity.type
_entity.pdbx_description
1 polymer ?
#
loop_
_entity_poly.entity_id
_entity_poly.type
_entity_poly.pdbx_seq_one_letter_code
_entity_poly.pdbx_strand_id
1 'polypeptide(L)'
;MDDSDNRKHQTFTRMQGFGVAHTSDFAPTSLATQLFATLAGIVTRMDAHAATQVSSRGAAREGTTTRGQAREELRADLIAINRTARALAADVPGINDKFRVPPVGNDQALLNAARAAAVDAAPLQARFIALEMPADFLTDLNDDIARLEETMGKQSSGVGNAVAAKVAIEATVDQGVAVRDKLDAIMKNKYANDPATLAEWASASHIERAPRRKKAPATPGTGETNEPPTGS
;
A
#
# COMPACT_ATOMS: atom_id res chain seq x y z
N MET A 1 4.30 -8.35 -0.87
CA MET A 1 4.35 -9.54 -1.74
C MET A 1 3.00 -9.78 -2.36
N ASP A 2 3.00 -10.07 -3.64
CA ASP A 2 1.83 -10.60 -4.34
C ASP A 2 1.81 -12.13 -4.31
N ASP A 3 0.79 -12.74 -4.93
CA ASP A 3 0.66 -14.20 -4.99
C ASP A 3 1.78 -14.90 -5.77
N SER A 4 2.46 -14.18 -6.67
CA SER A 4 3.61 -14.68 -7.42
C SER A 4 4.84 -14.74 -6.51
N ASP A 5 5.11 -13.66 -5.78
CA ASP A 5 6.20 -13.56 -4.82
C ASP A 5 6.07 -14.62 -3.72
N ASN A 6 4.86 -14.83 -3.20
CA ASN A 6 4.58 -15.84 -2.17
C ASN A 6 4.90 -17.27 -2.65
N ARG A 7 4.57 -17.60 -3.90
CA ARG A 7 4.88 -18.91 -4.49
C ARG A 7 6.38 -19.11 -4.69
N LYS A 8 7.10 -18.04 -5.10
CA LYS A 8 8.57 -18.07 -5.19
C LYS A 8 9.20 -18.22 -3.81
N HIS A 9 8.68 -17.53 -2.79
CA HIS A 9 9.12 -17.67 -1.40
C HIS A 9 9.02 -19.11 -0.89
N GLN A 10 7.86 -19.75 -1.08
CA GLN A 10 7.65 -21.16 -0.74
C GLN A 10 8.61 -22.09 -1.49
N THR A 11 8.92 -21.78 -2.75
CA THR A 11 9.90 -22.53 -3.54
C THR A 11 11.31 -22.38 -2.97
N PHE A 12 11.74 -21.17 -2.63
CA PHE A 12 13.04 -20.94 -2.01
C PHE A 12 13.17 -21.62 -0.65
N THR A 13 12.10 -21.66 0.13
CA THR A 13 12.03 -22.38 1.40
C THR A 13 12.19 -23.89 1.20
N ARG A 14 11.50 -24.49 0.21
CA ARG A 14 11.64 -25.92 -0.11
C ARG A 14 13.04 -26.27 -0.58
N MET A 15 13.64 -25.44 -1.43
CA MET A 15 15.03 -25.59 -1.87
C MET A 15 16.03 -25.47 -0.72
N GLN A 16 15.81 -24.57 0.22
CA GLN A 16 16.61 -24.49 1.44
C GLN A 16 16.49 -25.78 2.26
N GLY A 17 15.27 -26.31 2.43
CA GLY A 17 15.03 -27.59 3.10
C GLY A 17 15.80 -28.74 2.45
N PHE A 18 15.79 -28.82 1.12
CA PHE A 18 16.61 -29.77 0.36
C PHE A 18 18.11 -29.59 0.62
N GLY A 19 18.62 -28.37 0.57
CA GLY A 19 20.03 -28.09 0.82
C GLY A 19 20.48 -28.52 2.22
N VAL A 20 19.63 -28.32 3.24
CA VAL A 20 19.88 -28.78 4.61
C VAL A 20 19.88 -30.31 4.69
N ALA A 21 18.93 -30.99 4.06
CA ALA A 21 18.84 -32.45 4.04
C ALA A 21 20.06 -33.11 3.36
N HIS A 22 20.59 -32.47 2.31
CA HIS A 22 21.70 -32.97 1.50
C HIS A 22 23.04 -32.27 1.79
N THR A 23 23.21 -31.65 2.95
CA THR A 23 24.43 -30.87 3.25
C THR A 23 25.70 -31.73 3.18
N SER A 24 25.64 -33.01 3.55
CA SER A 24 26.77 -33.96 3.46
C SER A 24 27.27 -34.19 2.03
N ASP A 25 26.44 -33.93 1.03
CA ASP A 25 26.73 -34.25 -0.36
C ASP A 25 27.63 -33.18 -1.00
N PHE A 26 27.76 -32.02 -0.35
CA PHE A 26 28.50 -30.87 -0.82
C PHE A 26 29.72 -30.58 0.06
N ALA A 27 30.85 -30.27 -0.57
CA ALA A 27 32.01 -29.78 0.17
C ALA A 27 31.66 -28.43 0.85
N PRO A 28 32.17 -28.15 2.07
CA PRO A 28 31.84 -26.93 2.80
C PRO A 28 32.12 -25.63 2.05
N THR A 29 33.15 -25.62 1.19
CA THR A 29 33.54 -24.44 0.38
C THR A 29 32.94 -24.42 -1.02
N SER A 30 32.08 -25.40 -1.36
CA SER A 30 31.51 -25.51 -2.70
C SER A 30 30.61 -24.32 -3.04
N LEU A 31 30.47 -24.04 -4.34
CA LEU A 31 29.54 -23.03 -4.83
C LEU A 31 28.09 -23.36 -4.44
N ALA A 32 27.72 -24.65 -4.36
CA ALA A 32 26.40 -25.08 -3.93
C ALA A 32 26.10 -24.62 -2.49
N THR A 33 27.03 -24.84 -1.57
CA THR A 33 26.92 -24.44 -0.16
C THR A 33 26.78 -22.92 -0.02
N GLN A 34 27.56 -22.15 -0.80
CA GLN A 34 27.48 -20.68 -0.82
C GLN A 34 26.14 -20.18 -1.37
N LEU A 35 25.62 -20.83 -2.42
CA LEU A 35 24.32 -20.50 -3.01
C LEU A 35 23.16 -20.83 -2.08
N PHE A 36 23.21 -21.95 -1.35
CA PHE A 36 22.21 -22.27 -0.32
C PHE A 36 22.25 -21.29 0.86
N ALA A 37 23.42 -20.85 1.29
CA ALA A 37 23.55 -19.77 2.29
C ALA A 37 22.95 -18.45 1.78
N THR A 38 23.20 -18.11 0.51
CA THR A 38 22.59 -16.94 -0.15
C THR A 38 21.07 -17.06 -0.20
N LEU A 39 20.55 -18.25 -0.53
CA LEU A 39 19.12 -18.53 -0.59
C LEU A 39 18.46 -18.38 0.78
N ALA A 40 19.11 -18.86 1.85
CA ALA A 40 18.64 -18.66 3.22
C ALA A 40 18.53 -17.16 3.57
N GLY A 41 19.53 -16.36 3.20
CA GLY A 41 19.48 -14.90 3.38
C GLY A 41 18.39 -14.21 2.53
N ILE A 42 17.98 -14.79 1.40
CA ILE A 42 16.85 -14.32 0.60
C ILE A 42 15.53 -14.63 1.32
N VAL A 43 15.35 -15.88 1.80
CA VAL A 43 14.16 -16.30 2.56
C VAL A 43 13.97 -15.40 3.79
N THR A 44 15.02 -15.17 4.58
CA THR A 44 14.95 -14.27 5.76
C THR A 44 14.51 -12.84 5.40
N ARG A 45 15.01 -12.29 4.28
CA ARG A 45 14.57 -10.96 3.82
C ARG A 45 13.11 -10.96 3.37
N MET A 46 12.70 -12.04 2.70
CA MET A 46 11.32 -12.21 2.24
C MET A 46 10.34 -12.30 3.41
N ASP A 47 10.69 -13.02 4.48
CA ASP A 47 9.92 -13.07 5.73
C ASP A 47 9.81 -11.70 6.40
N ALA A 48 10.91 -10.95 6.47
CA ALA A 48 10.92 -9.59 7.04
C ALA A 48 9.99 -8.63 6.25
N HIS A 49 9.96 -8.74 4.93
CA HIS A 49 9.04 -7.98 4.08
C HIS A 49 7.57 -8.36 4.31
N ALA A 50 7.27 -9.65 4.46
CA ALA A 50 5.92 -10.12 4.75
C ALA A 50 5.40 -9.60 6.11
N ALA A 51 6.23 -9.67 7.15
CA ALA A 51 5.90 -9.14 8.48
C ALA A 51 5.66 -7.62 8.46
N THR A 52 6.52 -6.89 7.75
CA THR A 52 6.37 -5.44 7.58
C THR A 52 5.06 -5.09 6.87
N GLN A 53 4.67 -5.85 5.84
CA GLN A 53 3.43 -5.60 5.10
C GLN A 53 2.16 -5.77 5.95
N VAL A 54 2.13 -6.76 6.85
CA VAL A 54 1.01 -6.95 7.78
C VAL A 54 0.91 -5.78 8.75
N SER A 55 2.05 -5.37 9.32
CA SER A 55 2.12 -4.21 10.23
C SER A 55 1.71 -2.90 9.53
N SER A 56 2.23 -2.63 8.33
CA SER A 56 1.91 -1.43 7.56
C SER A 56 0.43 -1.35 7.15
N ARG A 57 -0.24 -2.49 6.89
CA ARG A 57 -1.69 -2.50 6.62
C ARG A 57 -2.51 -2.12 7.85
N GLY A 58 -2.07 -2.55 9.04
CA GLY A 58 -2.66 -2.11 10.31
C GLY A 58 -2.51 -0.60 10.50
N ALA A 59 -1.28 -0.11 10.38
CA ALA A 59 -0.96 1.31 10.51
C ALA A 59 -1.67 2.19 9.46
N ALA A 60 -1.86 1.71 8.23
CA ALA A 60 -2.59 2.45 7.20
C ALA A 60 -4.10 2.58 7.51
N ARG A 61 -4.71 1.54 8.11
CA ARG A 61 -6.11 1.60 8.54
C ARG A 61 -6.28 2.56 9.70
N GLU A 62 -5.41 2.46 10.70
CA GLU A 62 -5.36 3.39 11.84
C GLU A 62 -5.12 4.85 11.39
N GLY A 63 -4.18 5.06 10.45
CA GLY A 63 -3.92 6.35 9.82
C GLY A 63 -5.11 6.93 9.06
N THR A 64 -5.91 6.07 8.41
CA THR A 64 -7.14 6.50 7.71
C THR A 64 -8.21 6.93 8.70
N THR A 65 -8.40 6.18 9.80
CA THR A 65 -9.33 6.53 10.87
C THR A 65 -8.95 7.85 11.54
N THR A 66 -7.67 8.01 11.92
CA THR A 66 -7.16 9.22 12.57
C THR A 66 -7.25 10.46 11.67
N ARG A 67 -6.99 10.34 10.37
CA ARG A 67 -7.22 11.44 9.41
C ARG A 67 -8.71 11.78 9.27
N GLY A 68 -9.57 10.78 9.26
CA GLY A 68 -11.02 10.98 9.25
C GLY A 68 -11.50 11.77 10.47
N GLN A 69 -10.97 11.43 11.65
CA GLN A 69 -11.23 12.14 12.90
C GLN A 69 -10.72 13.58 12.86
N ALA A 70 -9.44 13.79 12.51
CA ALA A 70 -8.86 15.13 12.41
C ALA A 70 -9.59 16.04 11.41
N ARG A 71 -10.11 15.46 10.31
CA ARG A 71 -10.95 16.19 9.36
C ARG A 71 -12.28 16.60 9.98
N GLU A 72 -12.92 15.71 10.72
CA GLU A 72 -14.23 15.96 11.31
C GLU A 72 -14.15 16.99 12.44
N GLU A 73 -13.12 16.90 13.29
CA GLU A 73 -12.82 17.88 14.35
C GLU A 73 -12.60 19.28 13.76
N LEU A 74 -11.68 19.41 12.79
CA LEU A 74 -11.43 20.70 12.11
C LEU A 74 -12.68 21.27 11.41
N ARG A 75 -13.55 20.40 10.89
CA ARG A 75 -14.81 20.80 10.27
C ARG A 75 -15.82 21.27 11.31
N ALA A 76 -15.88 20.61 12.46
CA ALA A 76 -16.74 20.99 13.57
C ALA A 76 -16.39 22.39 14.09
N ASP A 77 -15.10 22.72 14.22
CA ASP A 77 -14.63 24.05 14.62
C ASP A 77 -15.07 25.13 13.64
N LEU A 78 -14.87 24.90 12.34
CA LEU A 78 -15.31 25.82 11.29
C LEU A 78 -16.84 26.02 11.29
N ILE A 79 -17.62 24.97 11.58
CA ILE A 79 -19.07 25.08 11.71
C ILE A 79 -19.45 25.90 12.95
N ALA A 80 -18.78 25.69 14.09
CA ALA A 80 -19.01 26.45 15.31
C ALA A 80 -18.71 27.94 15.10
N ILE A 81 -17.56 28.27 14.49
CA ILE A 81 -17.17 29.64 14.15
C ILE A 81 -18.16 30.25 13.16
N ASN A 82 -18.56 29.53 12.09
CA ASN A 82 -19.55 30.04 11.14
C ASN A 82 -20.89 30.36 11.81
N ARG A 83 -21.35 29.49 12.72
CA ARG A 83 -22.61 29.69 13.46
C ARG A 83 -22.54 30.94 14.34
N THR A 84 -21.43 31.15 15.05
CA THR A 84 -21.25 32.32 15.92
C THR A 84 -21.08 33.60 15.10
N ALA A 85 -20.38 33.54 13.96
CA ALA A 85 -20.28 34.66 13.02
C ALA A 85 -21.65 35.08 12.48
N ARG A 86 -22.57 34.13 12.24
CA ARG A 86 -23.96 34.43 11.85
C ARG A 86 -24.73 35.19 12.92
N ALA A 87 -24.50 34.88 14.19
CA ALA A 87 -25.09 35.65 15.28
C ALA A 87 -24.53 37.09 15.32
N LEU A 88 -23.22 37.25 15.08
CA LEU A 88 -22.58 38.58 14.99
C LEU A 88 -22.98 39.38 13.75
N ALA A 89 -23.52 38.75 12.71
CA ALA A 89 -23.86 39.43 11.47
C ALA A 89 -24.95 40.51 11.61
N ALA A 90 -25.74 40.46 12.69
CA ALA A 90 -26.68 41.53 13.05
C ALA A 90 -25.96 42.84 13.41
N ASP A 91 -24.78 42.74 14.04
CA ASP A 91 -23.98 43.88 14.50
C ASP A 91 -22.82 44.22 13.56
N VAL A 92 -22.38 43.25 12.75
CA VAL A 92 -21.27 43.39 11.79
C VAL A 92 -21.72 42.87 10.42
N PRO A 93 -22.34 43.71 9.58
CA PRO A 93 -22.79 43.30 8.26
C PRO A 93 -21.66 42.71 7.42
N GLY A 94 -21.91 41.57 6.75
CA GLY A 94 -20.96 40.92 5.84
C GLY A 94 -19.94 39.99 6.50
N ILE A 95 -19.92 39.86 7.83
CA ILE A 95 -18.98 38.97 8.54
C ILE A 95 -19.10 37.49 8.12
N ASN A 96 -20.29 37.06 7.68
CA ASN A 96 -20.58 35.67 7.29
C ASN A 96 -19.79 35.17 6.09
N ASP A 97 -19.43 36.07 5.17
CA ASP A 97 -18.72 35.69 3.95
C ASP A 97 -17.28 35.26 4.23
N LYS A 98 -16.73 35.66 5.39
CA LYS A 98 -15.37 35.32 5.83
C LYS A 98 -15.24 33.91 6.41
N PHE A 99 -16.34 33.31 6.88
CA PHE A 99 -16.29 32.05 7.63
C PHE A 99 -16.94 30.88 6.89
N ARG A 100 -16.90 30.85 5.55
CA ARG A 100 -17.52 29.77 4.75
C ARG A 100 -16.84 28.43 4.97
N VAL A 101 -17.65 27.40 5.26
CA VAL A 101 -17.19 26.00 5.34
C VAL A 101 -17.17 25.38 3.94
N PRO A 102 -16.02 24.84 3.47
CA PRO A 102 -15.92 24.20 2.16
C PRO A 102 -16.77 22.91 2.04
N PRO A 103 -17.11 22.49 0.80
CA PRO A 103 -17.71 21.18 0.53
C PRO A 103 -16.84 20.02 1.05
N VAL A 104 -17.46 18.88 1.30
CA VAL A 104 -16.77 17.67 1.77
C VAL A 104 -15.82 17.13 0.70
N GLY A 105 -14.64 16.62 1.09
CA GLY A 105 -13.77 15.83 0.21
C GLY A 105 -12.44 16.47 -0.20
N ASN A 106 -12.16 17.71 0.20
CA ASN A 106 -10.88 18.36 -0.09
C ASN A 106 -10.24 18.92 1.20
N ASP A 107 -9.28 18.17 1.76
CA ASP A 107 -8.55 18.55 2.98
C ASP A 107 -7.75 19.83 2.81
N GLN A 108 -7.21 20.07 1.62
CA GLN A 108 -6.46 21.31 1.36
C GLN A 108 -7.39 22.54 1.37
N ALA A 109 -8.59 22.40 0.81
CA ALA A 109 -9.60 23.47 0.87
C ALA A 109 -10.07 23.69 2.31
N LEU A 110 -10.23 22.62 3.09
CA LEU A 110 -10.59 22.70 4.51
C LEU A 110 -9.51 23.42 5.33
N LEU A 111 -8.24 23.05 5.17
CA LEU A 111 -7.10 23.70 5.81
C LEU A 111 -7.00 25.18 5.45
N ASN A 112 -7.15 25.52 4.17
CA ASN A 112 -7.10 26.92 3.73
C ASN A 112 -8.24 27.74 4.35
N ALA A 113 -9.45 27.18 4.43
CA ALA A 113 -10.58 27.84 5.08
C ALA A 113 -10.38 27.99 6.59
N ALA A 114 -9.84 26.97 7.26
CA ALA A 114 -9.52 27.01 8.69
C ALA A 114 -8.46 28.08 9.01
N ARG A 115 -7.38 28.16 8.23
CA ARG A 115 -6.36 29.21 8.39
C ARG A 115 -6.95 30.61 8.17
N ALA A 116 -7.78 30.79 7.16
CA ALA A 116 -8.47 32.06 6.93
C ALA A 116 -9.38 32.42 8.11
N ALA A 117 -10.17 31.47 8.60
CA ALA A 117 -11.04 31.66 9.76
C ALA A 117 -10.26 32.02 11.02
N ALA A 118 -9.10 31.38 11.29
CA ALA A 118 -8.26 31.72 12.43
C ALA A 118 -7.79 33.20 12.38
N VAL A 119 -7.35 33.65 11.20
CA VAL A 119 -6.91 35.05 10.96
C VAL A 119 -8.07 36.03 11.13
N ASP A 120 -9.23 35.73 10.55
CA ASP A 120 -10.40 36.61 10.58
C ASP A 120 -11.09 36.65 11.96
N ALA A 121 -11.04 35.55 12.73
CA ALA A 121 -11.64 35.46 14.06
C ALA A 121 -10.75 36.06 15.16
N ALA A 122 -9.42 36.06 15.01
CA ALA A 122 -8.48 36.64 15.97
C ALA A 122 -8.83 38.07 16.44
N PRO A 123 -9.06 39.07 15.55
CA PRO A 123 -9.43 40.42 15.98
C PRO A 123 -10.82 40.51 16.62
N LEU A 124 -11.65 39.47 16.48
CA LEU A 124 -13.02 39.42 16.98
C LEU A 124 -13.17 38.48 18.18
N GLN A 125 -12.07 37.89 18.67
CA GLN A 125 -12.07 36.82 19.67
C GLN A 125 -12.94 37.15 20.89
N ALA A 126 -12.83 38.36 21.44
CA ALA A 126 -13.64 38.78 22.58
C ALA A 126 -15.15 38.77 22.29
N ARG A 127 -15.58 39.06 21.06
CA ARG A 127 -16.99 39.00 20.64
C ARG A 127 -17.48 37.57 20.46
N PHE A 128 -16.62 36.68 19.95
CA PHE A 128 -16.92 35.25 19.88
C PHE A 128 -17.07 34.64 21.29
N ILE A 129 -16.18 35.00 22.23
CA ILE A 129 -16.25 34.57 23.63
C ILE A 129 -17.49 35.13 24.33
N ALA A 130 -17.87 36.38 24.05
CA ALA A 130 -19.11 36.97 24.58
C ALA A 130 -20.38 36.26 24.09
N LEU A 131 -20.28 35.45 23.02
CA LEU A 131 -21.33 34.57 22.52
C LEU A 131 -21.12 33.11 22.97
N GLU A 132 -20.44 32.91 24.10
CA GLU A 132 -20.21 31.62 24.76
C GLU A 132 -19.36 30.64 23.94
N MET A 133 -18.50 31.12 23.02
CA MET A 133 -17.43 30.26 22.51
C MET A 133 -16.35 30.04 23.56
N PRO A 134 -15.76 28.83 23.64
CA PRO A 134 -14.64 28.54 24.52
C PRO A 134 -13.51 29.56 24.34
N ALA A 135 -12.84 29.97 25.40
CA ALA A 135 -11.79 31.01 25.32
C ALA A 135 -10.57 30.55 24.48
N ASP A 136 -10.37 29.25 24.40
CA ASP A 136 -9.32 28.50 23.72
C ASP A 136 -9.68 28.08 22.30
N PHE A 137 -10.85 28.43 21.76
CA PHE A 137 -11.30 27.94 20.44
C PHE A 137 -10.32 28.22 19.27
N LEU A 138 -9.53 29.30 19.35
CA LEU A 138 -8.50 29.60 18.34
C LEU A 138 -7.26 28.72 18.51
N THR A 139 -6.95 28.32 19.75
CA THR A 139 -5.90 27.34 20.04
C THR A 139 -6.33 25.99 19.48
N ASP A 140 -7.54 25.53 19.83
CA ASP A 140 -8.10 24.26 19.36
C ASP A 140 -8.12 24.19 17.82
N LEU A 141 -8.59 25.25 17.16
CA LEU A 141 -8.60 25.34 15.70
C LEU A 141 -7.19 25.20 15.09
N ASN A 142 -6.17 25.83 15.69
CA ASN A 142 -4.79 25.74 15.19
C ASN A 142 -4.18 24.36 15.44
N ASP A 143 -4.49 23.74 16.58
CA ASP A 143 -4.06 22.39 16.91
C ASP A 143 -4.67 21.36 15.94
N ASP A 144 -5.94 21.53 15.57
CA ASP A 144 -6.61 20.64 14.63
C ASP A 144 -6.18 20.86 13.17
N ILE A 145 -5.80 22.10 12.79
CA ILE A 145 -5.08 22.37 11.53
C ILE A 145 -3.77 21.57 11.50
N ALA A 146 -2.95 21.69 12.55
CA ALA A 146 -1.66 21.02 12.63
C ALA A 146 -1.81 19.49 12.62
N ARG A 147 -2.81 18.95 13.31
CA ARG A 147 -3.14 17.52 13.35
C ARG A 147 -3.48 17.00 11.96
N LEU A 148 -4.36 17.67 11.22
CA LEU A 148 -4.72 17.25 9.87
C LEU A 148 -3.51 17.32 8.90
N GLU A 149 -2.68 18.37 8.99
CA GLU A 149 -1.44 18.48 8.22
C GLU A 149 -0.45 17.34 8.52
N GLU A 150 -0.27 16.99 9.79
CA GLU A 150 0.60 15.90 10.20
C GLU A 150 0.14 14.56 9.59
N THR A 151 -1.18 14.28 9.62
CA THR A 151 -1.72 13.07 8.98
C THR A 151 -1.52 13.07 7.46
N MET A 152 -1.55 14.24 6.80
CA MET A 152 -1.25 14.36 5.38
C MET A 152 0.23 14.13 5.07
N GLY A 153 1.14 14.65 5.90
CA GLY A 153 2.58 14.42 5.79
C GLY A 153 2.97 12.95 5.97
N LYS A 154 2.39 12.27 6.97
CA LYS A 154 2.59 10.82 7.20
C LYS A 154 2.19 9.99 5.96
N GLN A 155 1.15 10.40 5.24
CA GLN A 155 0.71 9.70 4.02
C GLN A 155 1.71 9.84 2.87
N SER A 156 2.22 11.05 2.60
CA SER A 156 3.13 11.27 1.46
C SER A 156 4.46 10.50 1.65
N SER A 157 5.01 10.51 2.86
CA SER A 157 6.17 9.68 3.22
C SER A 157 5.83 8.18 3.14
N GLY A 158 4.64 7.77 3.56
CA GLY A 158 4.17 6.39 3.45
C GLY A 158 4.12 5.88 2.00
N VAL A 159 3.69 6.72 1.06
CA VAL A 159 3.67 6.38 -0.38
C VAL A 159 5.10 6.21 -0.92
N GLY A 160 6.01 7.13 -0.60
CA GLY A 160 7.42 7.03 -1.00
C GLY A 160 8.08 5.75 -0.47
N ASN A 161 7.86 5.44 0.81
CA ASN A 161 8.37 4.24 1.45
C ASN A 161 7.78 2.95 0.84
N ALA A 162 6.50 2.95 0.47
CA ALA A 162 5.85 1.81 -0.16
C ALA A 162 6.44 1.50 -1.55
N VAL A 163 6.77 2.53 -2.34
CA VAL A 163 7.43 2.36 -3.64
C VAL A 163 8.83 1.76 -3.47
N ALA A 164 9.63 2.32 -2.56
CA ALA A 164 10.97 1.80 -2.27
C ALA A 164 10.93 0.34 -1.77
N ALA A 165 9.99 0.03 -0.87
CA ALA A 165 9.79 -1.33 -0.37
C ALA A 165 9.40 -2.31 -1.48
N LYS A 166 8.56 -1.89 -2.44
CA LYS A 166 8.19 -2.72 -3.59
C LYS A 166 9.40 -3.06 -4.46
N VAL A 167 10.23 -2.07 -4.79
CA VAL A 167 11.46 -2.28 -5.56
C VAL A 167 12.42 -3.23 -4.83
N ALA A 168 12.57 -3.10 -3.51
CA ALA A 168 13.41 -3.99 -2.72
C ALA A 168 12.91 -5.44 -2.71
N ILE A 169 11.59 -5.65 -2.66
CA ILE A 169 10.98 -6.99 -2.76
C ILE A 169 11.24 -7.60 -4.14
N GLU A 170 11.01 -6.84 -5.22
CA GLU A 170 11.26 -7.30 -6.60
C GLU A 170 12.73 -7.72 -6.78
N ALA A 171 13.68 -6.88 -6.35
CA ALA A 171 15.11 -7.19 -6.41
C ALA A 171 15.48 -8.45 -5.60
N THR A 172 14.89 -8.63 -4.42
CA THR A 172 15.13 -9.82 -3.58
C THR A 172 14.60 -11.10 -4.24
N VAL A 173 13.43 -11.01 -4.88
CA VAL A 173 12.84 -12.11 -5.62
C VAL A 173 13.68 -12.49 -6.84
N ASP A 174 14.12 -11.50 -7.62
CA ASP A 174 14.96 -11.73 -8.80
C ASP A 174 16.30 -12.37 -8.45
N GLN A 175 16.91 -11.96 -7.33
CA GLN A 175 18.10 -12.60 -6.80
C GLN A 175 17.84 -14.08 -6.45
N GLY A 176 16.69 -14.40 -5.84
CA GLY A 176 16.31 -15.78 -5.53
C GLY A 176 16.09 -16.64 -6.76
N VAL A 177 15.47 -16.10 -7.82
CA VAL A 177 15.33 -16.81 -9.10
C VAL A 177 16.71 -17.10 -9.71
N ALA A 178 17.61 -16.13 -9.71
CA ALA A 178 18.97 -16.33 -10.22
C ALA A 178 19.77 -17.37 -9.43
N VAL A 179 19.62 -17.41 -8.10
CA VAL A 179 20.22 -18.45 -7.25
C VAL A 179 19.64 -19.82 -7.55
N ARG A 180 18.31 -19.89 -7.75
CA ARG A 180 17.61 -21.13 -8.12
C ARG A 180 18.10 -21.70 -9.43
N ASP A 181 18.25 -20.88 -10.46
CA ASP A 181 18.73 -21.34 -11.77
C ASP A 181 20.19 -21.86 -11.71
N LYS A 182 21.05 -21.22 -10.90
CA LYS A 182 22.41 -21.71 -10.65
C LYS A 182 22.43 -23.05 -9.89
N LEU A 183 21.62 -23.17 -8.84
CA LEU A 183 21.49 -24.42 -8.10
C LEU A 183 20.93 -25.53 -8.99
N ASP A 184 19.96 -25.25 -9.85
CA ASP A 184 19.38 -26.24 -10.76
C ASP A 184 20.42 -26.85 -11.70
N ALA A 185 21.30 -26.03 -12.27
CA ALA A 185 22.42 -26.52 -13.08
C ALA A 185 23.39 -27.40 -12.27
N ILE A 186 23.69 -27.01 -11.03
CA ILE A 186 24.58 -27.78 -10.14
C ILE A 186 23.96 -29.13 -9.77
N MET A 187 22.67 -29.17 -9.39
CA MET A 187 22.00 -30.41 -8.98
C MET A 187 21.92 -31.41 -10.12
N LYS A 188 21.59 -30.95 -11.34
CA LYS A 188 21.59 -31.78 -12.55
C LYS A 188 22.94 -32.43 -12.82
N ASN A 189 24.04 -31.72 -12.58
CA ASN A 189 25.39 -32.25 -12.74
C ASN A 189 25.79 -33.20 -11.60
N LYS A 190 25.49 -32.83 -10.35
CA LYS A 190 25.90 -33.58 -9.15
C LYS A 190 25.18 -34.93 -9.05
N TYR A 191 23.88 -34.94 -9.32
CA TYR A 191 23.01 -36.12 -9.18
C TYR A 191 22.67 -36.75 -10.54
N ALA A 192 23.48 -36.54 -11.58
CA ALA A 192 23.22 -37.06 -12.92
C ALA A 192 22.96 -38.58 -12.96
N ASN A 193 23.59 -39.33 -12.06
CA ASN A 193 23.44 -40.78 -11.93
C ASN A 193 22.54 -41.21 -10.76
N ASP A 194 21.87 -40.26 -10.11
CA ASP A 194 20.93 -40.48 -9.01
C ASP A 194 19.56 -39.86 -9.34
N PRO A 195 18.71 -40.60 -10.08
CA PRO A 195 17.42 -40.09 -10.52
C PRO A 195 16.44 -39.85 -9.37
N ALA A 196 16.61 -40.52 -8.21
CA ALA A 196 15.74 -40.33 -7.06
C ALA A 196 15.96 -38.94 -6.45
N THR A 197 17.21 -38.57 -6.19
CA THR A 197 17.57 -37.26 -5.64
C THR A 197 17.27 -36.12 -6.63
N LEU A 198 17.39 -36.36 -7.95
CA LEU A 198 16.95 -35.38 -8.96
C LEU A 198 15.43 -35.15 -8.97
N ALA A 199 14.62 -36.19 -8.76
CA ALA A 199 13.17 -36.05 -8.70
C ALA A 199 12.75 -35.23 -7.46
N GLU A 200 13.41 -35.44 -6.32
CA GLU A 200 13.24 -34.63 -5.12
C GLU A 200 13.60 -33.16 -5.38
N TRP A 201 14.77 -32.90 -5.98
CA TRP A 201 15.19 -31.54 -6.35
C TRP A 201 14.20 -30.87 -7.32
N ALA A 202 13.69 -31.61 -8.30
CA ALA A 202 12.71 -31.10 -9.25
C ALA A 202 11.43 -30.65 -8.54
N SER A 203 10.96 -31.41 -7.55
CA SER A 203 9.82 -31.03 -6.72
C SER A 203 10.11 -29.79 -5.88
N ALA A 204 11.29 -29.72 -5.26
CA ALA A 204 11.69 -28.61 -4.40
C ALA A 204 11.86 -27.29 -5.16
N SER A 205 12.43 -27.33 -6.37
CA SER A 205 12.79 -26.15 -7.18
C SER A 205 11.71 -25.72 -8.18
N HIS A 206 10.56 -26.40 -8.20
CA HIS A 206 9.46 -26.09 -9.11
C HIS A 206 8.68 -24.86 -8.67
N ILE A 207 8.70 -23.81 -9.50
CA ILE A 207 7.85 -22.63 -9.35
C ILE A 207 6.57 -22.85 -10.16
N GLU A 208 5.44 -23.03 -9.47
CA GLU A 208 4.15 -23.23 -10.12
C GLU A 208 3.72 -21.97 -10.89
N ARG A 209 3.60 -22.11 -12.21
CA ARG A 209 3.22 -21.01 -13.11
C ARG A 209 1.75 -20.68 -12.89
N ALA A 210 1.44 -19.39 -12.75
CA ALA A 210 0.05 -18.95 -12.61
C ALA A 210 -0.80 -19.46 -13.79
N PRO A 211 -2.04 -19.94 -13.56
CA PRO A 211 -2.90 -20.39 -14.65
C PRO A 211 -3.10 -19.23 -15.64
N ARG A 212 -2.70 -19.44 -16.89
CA ARG A 212 -2.97 -18.50 -17.99
C ARG A 212 -4.49 -18.41 -18.12
N ARG A 213 -5.06 -17.24 -17.83
CA ARG A 213 -6.48 -16.94 -18.05
C ARG A 213 -6.78 -17.23 -19.52
N LYS A 214 -7.51 -18.32 -19.82
CA LYS A 214 -7.95 -18.63 -21.18
C LYS A 214 -8.87 -17.50 -21.64
N LYS A 215 -8.55 -16.87 -22.76
CA LYS A 215 -9.47 -15.98 -23.46
C LYS A 215 -10.72 -16.80 -23.79
N ALA A 216 -11.90 -16.31 -23.41
CA ALA A 216 -13.15 -16.98 -23.74
C ALA A 216 -13.24 -17.17 -25.27
N PRO A 217 -13.74 -18.31 -25.78
CA PRO A 217 -13.97 -18.50 -27.20
C PRO A 217 -14.98 -17.44 -27.67
N ALA A 218 -14.66 -16.74 -28.77
CA ALA A 218 -15.66 -15.92 -29.43
C ALA A 218 -16.79 -16.85 -29.93
N THR A 219 -18.02 -16.56 -29.53
CA THR A 219 -19.22 -17.25 -29.98
C THR A 219 -19.33 -17.15 -31.51
N PRO A 220 -19.52 -18.26 -32.26
CA PRO A 220 -19.85 -18.17 -33.67
C PRO A 220 -21.25 -17.62 -33.84
N GLY A 221 -21.38 -16.42 -34.44
CA GLY A 221 -22.67 -15.89 -34.87
C GLY A 221 -23.29 -16.82 -35.90
N THR A 222 -24.40 -17.44 -35.54
CA THR A 222 -25.19 -18.29 -36.43
C THR A 222 -26.22 -17.43 -37.15
N GLY A 223 -26.09 -17.37 -38.48
CA GLY A 223 -27.20 -17.36 -39.44
C GLY A 223 -28.10 -16.13 -39.53
N GLU A 224 -27.91 -15.34 -40.58
CA GLU A 224 -29.05 -14.76 -41.30
C GLU A 224 -28.95 -15.18 -42.78
N THR A 225 -29.80 -16.15 -43.11
CA THR A 225 -30.19 -16.57 -44.45
C THR A 225 -30.80 -15.41 -45.23
N ASN A 226 -30.28 -15.13 -46.42
CA ASN A 226 -31.04 -14.47 -47.47
C ASN A 226 -30.71 -15.11 -48.82
N GLU A 227 -31.71 -15.75 -49.41
CA GLU A 227 -31.76 -16.21 -50.80
C GLU A 227 -33.12 -15.74 -51.37
N PRO A 228 -33.33 -15.72 -52.70
CA PRO A 228 -32.89 -14.73 -53.67
C PRO A 228 -34.11 -13.95 -54.25
N PRO A 229 -33.96 -13.20 -55.35
CA PRO A 229 -34.74 -13.65 -56.50
C PRO A 229 -34.01 -13.59 -57.85
N THR A 230 -34.58 -14.41 -58.73
CA THR A 230 -34.25 -14.76 -60.11
C THR A 230 -34.59 -13.68 -61.15
N GLY A 231 -33.73 -13.56 -62.17
CA GLY A 231 -34.13 -13.57 -63.58
C GLY A 231 -34.42 -12.23 -64.29
N SER A 232 -33.56 -11.86 -65.24
CA SER A 232 -33.79 -11.91 -66.71
C SER A 232 -32.53 -11.50 -67.46
#